data_AF-A0A061D4S8-F1
#
_entry.id   AF-A0A061D4S8-F1
#
_cell.length_a   1.000
_cell.length_b   1.000
_cell.length_c   1.000
_cell.angle_alpha   90.00
_cell.angle_beta   90.00
_cell.angle_gamma   90.00
#
_symmetry.space_group_name_H-M   'P 1'
#
loop_
_entity.id
_entity.type
_entity.pdbx_description
1 polymer ?
#
loop_
_entity_poly.entity_id
_entity_poly.type
_entity_poly.pdbx_seq_one_letter_code
_entity_poly.pdbx_strand_id
1 'polypeptide(L)'
;MAYPYRPKFLFKYPDYIPPTDEQDAQTDPRLKLEPACLEKCKSFRKLYDECAERVKHRNAIYKEAAEQGRGLEVQGPGQCLGQHYDVVHCVDNCVAKDLFRYLK
;
A
#
# COMPACT_ATOMS: atom_id res chain seq x y z
N MET A 1 34.02 -1.85 18.28
CA MET A 1 33.78 -1.88 16.82
C MET A 1 33.75 -0.44 16.32
N ALA A 2 34.62 -0.07 15.39
CA ALA A 2 34.60 1.28 14.82
C ALA A 2 33.40 1.40 13.87
N TYR A 3 32.56 2.42 14.07
CA TYR A 3 31.46 2.71 13.17
C TYR A 3 32.02 3.00 11.77
N PRO A 4 31.44 2.45 10.68
CA PRO A 4 31.90 2.73 9.34
C PRO A 4 31.71 4.23 9.04
N TYR A 5 32.81 4.96 8.85
CA TYR A 5 32.81 6.35 8.41
C TYR A 5 32.29 6.40 6.97
N ARG A 6 31.04 6.81 6.78
CA ARG A 6 30.47 7.09 5.46
C ARG A 6 30.69 8.59 5.15
N PRO A 7 31.55 8.95 4.20
CA PRO A 7 31.79 10.36 3.87
C PRO A 7 30.49 11.01 3.39
N LYS A 8 30.05 12.06 4.09
CA LYS A 8 28.76 12.73 3.86
C LYS A 8 28.73 13.64 2.62
N PHE A 9 29.85 13.82 1.93
CA PHE A 9 30.02 14.80 0.85
C PHE A 9 29.09 14.60 -0.37
N LEU A 10 28.62 13.37 -0.63
CA LEU A 10 27.72 13.05 -1.74
C LEU A 10 26.26 12.82 -1.31
N PHE A 11 25.96 12.90 -0.02
CA PHE A 11 24.60 12.71 0.47
C PHE A 11 23.81 14.01 0.31
N LYS A 12 22.90 14.03 -0.67
CA LYS A 12 21.86 15.06 -0.77
C LYS A 12 20.69 14.63 0.10
N TYR A 13 20.43 15.39 1.16
CA TYR A 13 19.21 15.24 1.93
C TYR A 13 18.05 15.92 1.19
N PRO A 14 16.82 15.40 1.29
CA PRO A 14 15.66 16.11 0.77
C PRO A 14 15.44 17.43 1.52
N ASP A 15 15.08 18.49 0.80
CA ASP A 15 14.71 19.77 1.41
C ASP A 15 13.38 19.63 2.17
N TYR A 16 13.33 20.14 3.40
CA TYR A 16 12.14 20.10 4.23
C TYR A 16 11.13 21.17 3.81
N ILE A 17 9.88 20.75 3.62
CA ILE A 17 8.72 21.59 3.29
C ILE A 17 7.91 21.75 4.58
N PRO A 18 7.89 22.95 5.21
CA PRO A 18 7.12 23.17 6.42
C PRO A 18 5.61 23.11 6.14
N PRO A 19 4.80 22.64 7.10
CA PRO A 19 3.34 22.72 7.01
C PRO A 19 2.88 24.18 7.04
N THR A 20 1.87 24.49 6.24
CA THR A 20 1.32 25.86 6.11
C THR A 20 0.45 26.25 7.31
N ASP A 21 -0.27 25.27 7.88
CA ASP A 21 -1.24 25.45 8.97
C ASP A 21 -1.03 24.41 10.09
N GLU A 22 -1.50 24.70 11.31
CA GLU A 22 -1.39 23.76 12.46
C GLU A 22 -2.15 22.44 12.23
N GLN A 23 -3.28 22.50 11.52
CA GLN A 23 -4.06 21.31 11.17
C GLN A 23 -3.31 20.41 10.17
N ASP A 24 -2.53 21.03 9.30
CA ASP A 24 -1.69 20.35 8.32
C ASP A 24 -0.45 19.70 8.97
N ALA A 25 0.00 20.23 10.10
CA ALA A 25 1.06 19.63 10.91
C ALA A 25 0.59 18.40 11.69
N GLN A 26 -0.71 18.33 12.03
CA GLN A 26 -1.31 17.23 12.76
C GLN A 26 -1.67 16.03 11.86
N THR A 27 -1.88 16.25 10.56
CA THR A 27 -2.28 15.22 9.60
C THR A 27 -1.08 14.53 8.96
N ASP A 28 -1.14 13.21 8.77
CA ASP A 28 -0.06 12.46 8.13
C ASP A 28 0.12 12.93 6.66
N PRO A 29 1.33 13.42 6.28
CA PRO A 29 1.60 13.85 4.91
C PRO A 29 1.39 12.74 3.87
N ARG A 30 1.48 11.46 4.26
CA ARG A 30 1.21 10.31 3.39
C ARG A 30 -0.18 10.39 2.77
N LEU A 31 -1.20 10.75 3.55
CA LEU A 31 -2.59 10.85 3.09
C LEU A 31 -2.77 11.88 1.97
N LYS A 32 -1.94 12.93 1.95
CA LYS A 32 -1.96 13.96 0.90
C LYS A 32 -1.31 13.47 -0.39
N LEU A 33 -0.27 12.63 -0.28
CA LEU A 33 0.51 12.11 -1.42
C LEU A 33 -0.11 10.87 -2.07
N GLU A 34 -0.79 10.05 -1.27
CA GLU A 34 -1.45 8.82 -1.72
C GLU A 34 -2.37 8.96 -2.94
N PRO A 35 -3.31 9.92 -3.03
CA PRO A 35 -4.22 9.99 -4.18
C PRO A 35 -3.50 10.22 -5.51
N ALA A 36 -2.46 11.06 -5.52
CA ALA A 36 -1.64 11.29 -6.71
C ALA A 36 -0.84 10.04 -7.11
N CYS A 37 -0.40 9.25 -6.13
CA CYS A 37 0.31 8.00 -6.36
C CYS A 37 -0.62 6.85 -6.78
N LEU A 38 -1.86 6.82 -6.29
CA LEU A 38 -2.88 5.84 -6.69
C LEU A 38 -3.24 5.96 -8.17
N GLU A 39 -3.33 7.17 -8.71
CA GLU A 39 -3.57 7.37 -10.15
C GLU A 39 -2.40 6.86 -11.00
N LYS A 40 -1.15 7.00 -10.53
CA LYS A 40 0.02 6.42 -11.21
C LYS A 40 0.01 4.88 -11.17
N CYS A 41 -0.53 4.30 -10.09
CA CYS A 41 -0.61 2.85 -9.87
C CYS A 41 -1.94 2.22 -10.36
N LYS A 42 -2.67 2.89 -11.26
CA LYS A 42 -3.99 2.47 -11.73
C LYS A 42 -4.04 1.07 -12.34
N SER A 43 -2.97 0.62 -13.00
CA SER A 43 -2.89 -0.73 -13.58
C SER A 43 -2.99 -1.82 -12.50
N PHE A 44 -2.18 -1.71 -11.45
CA PHE A 44 -2.18 -2.66 -10.33
C PHE A 44 -3.49 -2.61 -9.54
N ARG A 45 -4.06 -1.41 -9.38
CA ARG A 45 -5.36 -1.23 -8.72
C ARG A 45 -6.47 -1.98 -9.45
N LYS A 46 -6.53 -1.88 -10.79
CA LYS A 46 -7.51 -2.64 -11.60
C LYS A 46 -7.38 -4.15 -11.38
N LEU A 47 -6.17 -4.68 -11.38
CA LEU A 47 -5.92 -6.12 -11.15
C LEU A 47 -6.35 -6.56 -9.74
N TYR A 48 -6.15 -5.70 -8.75
CA TYR A 48 -6.63 -5.94 -7.39
C TYR A 48 -8.16 -5.94 -7.33
N ASP A 49 -8.82 -4.96 -7.96
CA ASP A 49 -10.28 -4.87 -7.99
C ASP A 49 -10.91 -6.10 -8.69
N GLU A 50 -10.35 -6.52 -9.82
CA GLU A 50 -10.75 -7.75 -10.52
C GLU A 50 -10.57 -9.00 -9.65
N CYS A 51 -9.48 -9.09 -8.89
CA CYS A 51 -9.26 -10.17 -7.95
C CYS A 51 -10.30 -10.13 -6.81
N ALA A 52 -10.57 -8.96 -6.26
CA ALA A 52 -11.51 -8.78 -5.16
C ALA A 52 -12.91 -9.25 -5.53
N GLU A 53 -13.39 -8.91 -6.73
CA GLU A 53 -14.68 -9.39 -7.23
C GLU A 53 -14.71 -10.93 -7.35
N ARG A 54 -13.66 -11.53 -7.93
CA ARG A 54 -13.56 -12.99 -8.04
C ARG A 54 -13.56 -13.68 -6.66
N VAL A 55 -12.84 -13.11 -5.69
CA VAL A 55 -12.74 -13.67 -4.34
C VAL A 55 -14.04 -13.51 -3.56
N LYS A 56 -14.79 -12.41 -3.74
CA LYS A 56 -16.13 -12.25 -3.14
C LYS A 56 -17.07 -13.39 -3.55
N HIS A 57 -17.15 -13.68 -4.85
CA HIS A 57 -17.99 -14.78 -5.36
C HIS A 57 -17.56 -16.14 -4.81
N ARG A 58 -16.25 -16.43 -4.83
CA ARG A 58 -15.71 -17.69 -4.30
C ARG A 58 -15.97 -17.84 -2.79
N ASN A 59 -15.80 -16.77 -2.03
CA ASN A 59 -15.99 -16.81 -0.57
C ASN A 59 -17.46 -16.90 -0.17
N ALA A 60 -18.39 -16.38 -0.98
CA ALA A 60 -19.83 -16.60 -0.77
C ALA A 60 -20.17 -18.09 -0.89
N ILE A 61 -19.75 -18.75 -1.98
CA ILE A 61 -19.97 -20.18 -2.22
C ILE A 61 -19.33 -21.03 -1.10
N TYR A 62 -18.11 -20.69 -0.68
CA TYR A 62 -17.43 -21.38 0.41
C TYR A 62 -18.19 -21.27 1.74
N LYS A 63 -18.73 -20.09 2.07
CA LYS A 63 -19.51 -19.88 3.29
C LYS A 63 -20.79 -20.72 3.28
N GLU A 64 -21.52 -20.72 2.18
CA GLU A 64 -22.74 -21.53 2.02
C GLU A 64 -22.43 -23.04 2.16
N ALA A 65 -21.34 -23.51 1.55
CA ALA A 65 -20.92 -24.91 1.67
C ALA A 65 -20.42 -25.27 3.07
N ALA A 66 -19.76 -24.33 3.77
CA ALA A 66 -19.31 -24.51 5.14
C ALA A 66 -20.49 -24.63 6.12
N GLU A 67 -21.55 -23.83 5.95
CA GLU A 67 -22.78 -23.92 6.74
C GLU A 67 -23.49 -25.27 6.59
N GLN A 68 -23.40 -25.87 5.39
CA GLN A 68 -23.98 -27.18 5.09
C GLN A 68 -23.08 -28.37 5.50
N GLY A 69 -21.94 -28.12 6.14
CA GLY A 69 -20.98 -29.16 6.54
C GLY A 69 -20.19 -29.78 5.38
N ARG A 70 -20.27 -29.21 4.17
CA ARG A 70 -19.56 -29.67 2.94
C ARG A 70 -18.30 -28.86 2.64
N GLY A 71 -17.74 -28.17 3.64
CA GLY A 71 -16.58 -27.29 3.46
C GLY A 71 -15.31 -27.98 2.95
N LEU A 72 -15.18 -29.30 3.08
CA LEU A 72 -14.03 -30.07 2.58
C LEU A 72 -14.10 -30.34 1.07
N GLU A 73 -15.30 -30.33 0.48
CA GLU A 73 -15.52 -30.60 -0.96
C GLU A 73 -15.25 -29.35 -1.82
N VAL A 74 -15.31 -28.17 -1.22
CA VAL A 74 -15.12 -26.89 -1.90
C VAL A 74 -13.69 -26.40 -1.68
N GLN A 75 -13.03 -25.95 -2.75
CA GLN A 75 -11.72 -25.31 -2.60
C GLN A 75 -11.83 -24.14 -1.61
N GLY A 76 -10.92 -24.07 -0.63
CA GLY A 76 -10.97 -23.12 0.49
C GLY A 76 -11.08 -21.63 0.10
N PRO A 77 -11.18 -20.71 1.07
CA PRO A 77 -11.38 -19.29 0.77
C PRO A 77 -10.30 -18.74 -0.17
N GLY A 78 -10.70 -17.92 -1.13
CA GLY A 78 -9.77 -17.23 -2.03
C GLY A 78 -9.14 -16.03 -1.34
N GLN A 79 -7.93 -15.65 -1.75
CA GLN A 79 -7.23 -14.46 -1.26
C GLN A 79 -6.56 -13.67 -2.39
N CYS A 80 -6.48 -12.35 -2.24
CA CYS A 80 -5.88 -11.41 -3.20
C CYS A 80 -4.58 -10.77 -2.70
N LEU A 81 -3.88 -11.44 -1.78
CA LEU A 81 -2.69 -10.89 -1.12
C LEU A 81 -1.60 -10.50 -2.12
N GLY A 82 -1.37 -11.31 -3.16
CA GLY A 82 -0.36 -11.01 -4.19
C GLY A 82 -0.62 -9.67 -4.88
N GLN A 83 -1.84 -9.49 -5.43
CA GLN A 83 -2.23 -8.25 -6.10
C GLN A 83 -2.25 -7.06 -5.13
N HIS A 84 -2.60 -7.29 -3.86
CA HIS A 84 -2.55 -6.25 -2.85
C HIS A 84 -1.11 -5.76 -2.62
N TYR A 85 -0.15 -6.68 -2.49
CA TYR A 85 1.25 -6.33 -2.33
C TYR A 85 1.80 -5.55 -3.53
N ASP A 86 1.36 -5.86 -4.75
CA ASP A 86 1.75 -5.11 -5.95
C ASP A 86 1.27 -3.65 -5.91
N VAL A 87 0.01 -3.43 -5.48
CA VAL A 87 -0.55 -2.08 -5.32
C VAL A 87 0.21 -1.30 -4.26
N VAL A 88 0.39 -1.89 -3.08
CA VAL A 88 1.08 -1.25 -1.94
C VAL A 88 2.52 -0.94 -2.31
N HIS A 89 3.23 -1.88 -2.92
CA HIS A 89 4.61 -1.67 -3.37
C HIS A 89 4.72 -0.52 -4.38
N CYS A 90 3.77 -0.39 -5.31
CA CYS A 90 3.75 0.72 -6.26
C CYS A 90 3.51 2.07 -5.55
N VAL A 91 2.53 2.12 -4.64
CA VAL A 91 2.18 3.35 -3.91
C VAL A 91 3.31 3.76 -2.98
N ASP A 92 3.88 2.84 -2.21
CA ASP A 92 4.98 3.11 -1.28
C ASP A 92 6.23 3.62 -2.02
N ASN A 93 6.58 3.01 -3.18
CA ASN A 93 7.68 3.50 -4.01
C ASN A 93 7.45 4.91 -4.58
N CYS A 94 6.19 5.27 -4.82
CA CYS A 94 5.83 6.60 -5.27
C CYS A 94 5.92 7.62 -4.12
N VAL A 95 5.32 7.30 -2.98
CA VAL A 95 5.25 8.17 -1.79
C VAL A 95 6.62 8.38 -1.16
N ALA A 96 7.47 7.35 -1.13
CA ALA A 96 8.79 7.40 -0.48
C ALA A 96 9.73 8.50 -1.02
N LYS A 97 9.50 8.96 -2.26
CA LYS A 97 10.30 10.02 -2.88
C LYS A 97 10.06 11.40 -2.25
N ASP A 98 8.82 11.64 -1.84
CA ASP A 98 8.36 12.96 -1.40
C ASP A 98 8.00 12.99 0.09
N LEU A 99 7.67 11.85 0.71
CA LEU A 99 7.23 11.78 2.11
C LEU A 99 8.23 12.41 3.08
N PHE A 100 9.52 12.11 2.93
CA PHE A 100 10.57 12.64 3.80
C PHE A 100 10.84 14.15 3.63
N ARG A 101 10.24 14.80 2.63
CA ARG A 101 10.27 16.27 2.52
C ARG A 101 9.30 16.91 3.51
N TYR A 102 8.23 16.21 3.90
CA TYR A 102 7.21 16.73 4.81
C TYR A 102 7.42 16.30 6.27
N LEU A 103 8.35 15.37 6.52
CA LEU A 103 8.69 14.87 7.85
C LEU A 103 9.99 15.53 8.32
N LYS A 104 9.97 16.04 9.56
CA LYS A 104 11.12 16.71 10.20
C LYS A 104 11.85 15.80 11.17
#